data_AF-A0A835R2Q8-F1
#
_entry.id   AF-A0A835R2Q8-F1
#
_cell.length_a   1.000
_cell.length_b   1.000
_cell.length_c   1.000
_cell.angle_alpha   90.00
_cell.angle_beta   90.00
_cell.angle_gamma   90.00
#
_symmetry.space_group_name_H-M   'P 1'
#
loop_
_entity.id
_entity.type
_entity.pdbx_description
1 polymer ?
#
loop_
_entity_poly.entity_id
_entity_poly.type
_entity_poly.pdbx_seq_one_letter_code
_entity_poly.pdbx_strand_id
1 'polypeptide(L)'
;MADNSAEQALLSRLTEPPERSQKMGTSKKRRYRRCKTAPFGNAPMDLDKDNGSSPVSSYIFKNFRPSFRLVFSLLALYLILGTTCFYFVRHQIVGKRTYAILDAVYFCIVTMTTVGYGDLVPDSAETKLLACAFVFSGMAIIALFLSKAADYLVEKQEVLLVKALHYRAKVASNSC
;
A
#
# COMPACT_ATOMS: atom_id res chain seq x y z
N MET A 1 16.06 -60.75 15.35
CA MET A 1 14.89 -60.57 14.46
C MET A 1 13.95 -59.50 15.03
N ALA A 2 14.39 -58.23 15.13
CA ALA A 2 13.61 -57.17 15.77
C ALA A 2 13.64 -55.79 15.07
N ASP A 3 14.40 -55.60 13.98
CA ASP A 3 14.54 -54.28 13.32
C ASP A 3 13.59 -54.03 12.13
N ASN A 4 12.86 -55.04 11.63
CA ASN A 4 11.96 -54.85 10.48
C ASN A 4 10.54 -54.37 10.84
N SER A 5 10.15 -54.38 12.12
CA SER A 5 8.80 -53.98 12.54
C SER A 5 8.64 -52.46 12.69
N ALA A 6 9.73 -51.72 12.91
CA ALA A 6 9.68 -50.28 13.11
C ALA A 6 9.55 -49.49 11.78
N GLU A 7 10.22 -49.94 10.70
CA GLU A 7 10.13 -49.26 9.39
C GLU A 7 8.78 -49.48 8.70
N GLN A 8 8.15 -50.66 8.85
CA GLN A 8 6.81 -50.92 8.32
C GLN A 8 5.72 -50.06 9.00
N ALA A 9 5.93 -49.70 10.27
CA ALA A 9 5.03 -48.82 11.01
C ALA A 9 5.13 -47.35 10.55
N LEU A 10 6.29 -46.90 10.03
CA LEU A 10 6.45 -45.56 9.47
C LEU A 10 5.88 -45.45 8.04
N LEU A 11 6.02 -46.48 7.21
CA LEU A 11 5.48 -46.46 5.84
C LEU A 11 3.94 -46.52 5.80
N SER A 12 3.31 -47.21 6.75
CA SER A 12 1.84 -47.25 6.86
C SER A 12 1.23 -45.93 7.38
N ARG A 13 1.98 -45.15 8.17
CA ARG A 13 1.54 -43.84 8.71
C ARG A 13 1.52 -42.70 7.69
N LEU A 14 2.22 -42.82 6.56
CA LEU A 14 2.23 -41.81 5.50
C LEU A 14 1.09 -41.97 4.47
N THR A 15 0.31 -43.06 4.53
CA THR A 15 -0.56 -43.45 3.40
C THR A 15 -2.06 -43.38 3.67
N GLU A 16 -2.59 -43.14 4.87
CA GLU A 16 -4.07 -43.05 5.05
C GLU A 16 -4.59 -41.84 5.86
N PRO A 17 -5.75 -41.27 5.46
CA PRO A 17 -6.32 -40.03 5.98
C PRO A 17 -7.09 -40.26 7.29
N PRO A 18 -7.27 -39.25 8.16
CA PRO A 18 -8.12 -39.42 9.33
C PRO A 18 -9.60 -39.25 8.96
N GLU A 19 -10.24 -40.40 8.76
CA GLU A 19 -11.69 -40.64 8.85
C GLU A 19 -12.12 -40.57 10.34
N ARG A 20 -13.27 -39.95 10.65
CA ARG A 20 -13.96 -40.16 11.93
C ARG A 20 -15.48 -39.99 11.80
N SER A 21 -16.12 -41.00 11.23
CA SER A 21 -17.15 -41.87 11.83
C SER A 21 -18.08 -41.34 12.94
N GLN A 22 -19.38 -41.66 12.72
CA GLN A 22 -20.44 -42.02 13.67
C GLN A 22 -21.38 -40.94 14.26
N LYS A 23 -22.61 -40.82 13.72
CA LYS A 23 -23.83 -41.53 14.18
C LYS A 23 -25.13 -40.90 13.65
N MET A 24 -25.97 -41.73 13.03
CA MET A 24 -27.40 -41.50 12.89
C MET A 24 -28.02 -41.37 14.29
N GLY A 25 -28.66 -40.23 14.57
CA GLY A 25 -29.33 -39.95 15.83
C GLY A 25 -30.44 -38.94 15.62
N THR A 26 -31.67 -39.34 15.93
CA THR A 26 -32.87 -38.54 15.82
C THR A 26 -32.88 -37.35 16.78
N SER A 27 -33.69 -36.33 16.44
CA SER A 27 -34.31 -35.37 17.37
C SER A 27 -33.57 -34.08 17.78
N LYS A 28 -34.37 -33.00 17.64
CA LYS A 28 -34.47 -31.78 18.48
C LYS A 28 -33.54 -30.58 18.21
N LYS A 29 -34.18 -29.50 17.73
CA LYS A 29 -33.81 -28.09 17.87
C LYS A 29 -33.04 -27.85 19.19
N ARG A 30 -31.73 -27.62 19.12
CA ARG A 30 -30.94 -27.09 20.25
C ARG A 30 -30.82 -25.57 20.11
N ARG A 31 -31.66 -24.86 20.88
CA ARG A 31 -31.44 -23.44 21.21
C ARG A 31 -30.13 -23.34 21.97
N TYR A 32 -29.12 -22.68 21.40
CA TYR A 32 -27.94 -22.30 22.16
C TYR A 32 -28.32 -21.15 23.12
N ARG A 33 -28.47 -21.51 24.40
CA ARG A 33 -28.52 -20.57 25.52
C ARG A 33 -27.17 -19.87 25.60
N ARG A 34 -27.12 -18.60 25.18
CA ARG A 34 -25.97 -17.72 25.41
C ARG A 34 -25.87 -17.45 26.92
N CYS A 35 -24.76 -17.85 27.52
CA CYS A 35 -24.45 -17.57 28.93
C CYS A 35 -24.49 -16.06 29.16
N LYS A 36 -25.37 -15.65 30.08
CA LYS A 36 -25.51 -14.30 30.64
C LYS A 36 -24.76 -14.28 31.97
N THR A 37 -23.53 -13.79 31.96
CA THR A 37 -22.70 -13.44 33.14
C THR A 37 -21.47 -12.69 32.57
N ALA A 38 -21.10 -11.45 32.82
CA ALA A 38 -21.50 -10.29 33.64
C ALA A 38 -20.65 -9.08 33.10
N PRO A 39 -20.69 -7.82 33.61
CA PRO A 39 -21.63 -7.18 34.53
C PRO A 39 -22.30 -5.92 33.93
N PHE A 40 -23.38 -5.54 34.58
CA PHE A 40 -24.06 -4.26 34.50
C PHE A 40 -23.18 -3.18 35.17
N GLY A 41 -22.73 -2.20 34.41
CA GLY A 41 -22.07 -0.99 34.90
C GLY A 41 -22.83 0.22 34.34
N ASN A 42 -23.37 1.02 35.23
CA ASN A 42 -24.30 2.09 34.91
C ASN A 42 -23.57 3.39 34.59
N ALA A 43 -24.14 4.09 33.62
CA ALA A 43 -24.04 5.51 33.31
C ALA A 43 -22.84 5.99 32.45
N PRO A 44 -23.13 6.86 31.45
CA PRO A 44 -22.15 7.43 30.54
C PRO A 44 -21.50 8.65 31.18
N MET A 45 -20.18 8.76 31.04
CA MET A 45 -19.51 10.06 31.07
C MET A 45 -19.28 10.45 29.62
N ASP A 46 -20.26 11.19 29.09
CA ASP A 46 -20.12 12.05 27.94
C ASP A 46 -18.93 13.00 28.19
N LEU A 47 -17.80 12.69 27.58
CA LEU A 47 -16.88 13.72 27.13
C LEU A 47 -17.12 13.89 25.64
N ASP A 48 -18.18 14.65 25.38
CA ASP A 48 -18.28 15.51 24.22
C ASP A 48 -16.97 16.30 24.08
N LYS A 49 -16.18 15.89 23.11
CA LYS A 49 -15.23 16.76 22.43
C LYS A 49 -15.35 16.50 20.94
N ASP A 50 -16.56 16.67 20.43
CA ASP A 50 -16.71 17.07 19.05
C ASP A 50 -16.21 18.52 18.92
N ASN A 51 -15.19 18.68 18.09
CA ASN A 51 -15.01 19.90 17.31
C ASN A 51 -14.09 19.54 16.14
N GLY A 52 -14.67 18.88 15.13
CA GLY A 52 -14.25 19.08 13.75
C GLY A 52 -13.82 17.86 12.93
N SER A 53 -14.26 16.63 13.23
CA SER A 53 -14.11 15.51 12.30
C SER A 53 -15.19 15.57 11.21
N SER A 54 -14.97 16.48 10.26
CA SER A 54 -15.88 16.70 9.13
C SER A 54 -16.21 15.38 8.37
N PRO A 55 -17.46 15.17 7.91
CA PRO A 55 -17.86 14.04 7.05
C PRO A 55 -17.29 14.14 5.61
N VAL A 56 -16.28 14.96 5.38
CA VAL A 56 -15.73 15.31 4.06
C VAL A 56 -14.77 14.24 3.54
N SER A 57 -14.18 13.43 4.43
CA SER A 57 -13.25 12.34 4.08
C SER A 57 -13.89 11.28 3.17
N SER A 58 -15.18 11.00 3.37
CA SER A 58 -15.91 9.98 2.61
C SER A 58 -16.28 10.41 1.19
N TYR A 59 -16.28 11.71 0.88
CA TYR A 59 -16.59 12.23 -0.45
C TYR A 59 -15.35 12.41 -1.33
N ILE A 60 -14.19 12.72 -0.76
CA ILE A 60 -12.93 12.86 -1.51
C ILE A 60 -12.47 11.51 -2.10
N PHE A 61 -12.70 10.39 -1.39
CA PHE A 61 -12.19 9.08 -1.81
C PHE A 61 -13.12 8.26 -2.72
N LYS A 62 -14.37 8.67 -2.93
CA LYS A 62 -15.40 7.78 -3.51
C LYS A 62 -15.26 7.56 -5.02
N ASN A 63 -14.46 8.37 -5.73
CA ASN A 63 -14.23 8.22 -7.18
C ASN A 63 -12.77 7.89 -7.54
N PHE A 64 -11.93 7.48 -6.59
CA PHE A 64 -10.50 7.30 -6.81
C PHE A 64 -10.13 5.90 -7.36
N ARG A 65 -10.60 5.60 -8.58
CA ARG A 65 -9.98 4.61 -9.46
C ARG A 65 -9.08 5.33 -10.47
N PRO A 66 -8.04 6.10 -10.08
CA PRO A 66 -7.23 6.78 -11.06
C PRO A 66 -6.48 5.72 -11.86
N SER A 67 -6.62 5.76 -13.18
CA SER A 67 -5.77 4.97 -14.06
C SER A 67 -4.31 5.33 -13.80
N PHE A 68 -3.42 4.36 -13.97
CA PHE A 68 -1.97 4.57 -13.85
C PHE A 68 -1.48 5.78 -14.66
N ARG A 69 -2.03 5.97 -15.88
CA ARG A 69 -1.75 7.14 -16.72
C ARG A 69 -2.11 8.48 -16.07
N LEU A 70 -3.23 8.55 -15.35
CA LEU A 70 -3.66 9.76 -14.66
C LEU A 70 -2.71 10.09 -13.51
N VAL A 71 -2.36 9.09 -12.69
CA VAL A 71 -1.44 9.28 -11.56
C VAL A 71 -0.07 9.76 -12.06
N PHE A 72 0.44 9.17 -13.13
CA PHE A 72 1.68 9.61 -13.75
C PHE A 72 1.58 11.04 -14.32
N SER A 73 0.47 11.36 -15.00
CA SER A 73 0.24 12.72 -15.52
C SER A 73 0.12 13.75 -14.41
N LEU A 74 -0.51 13.41 -13.29
CA LEU A 74 -0.67 14.28 -12.12
C LEU A 74 0.68 14.53 -11.45
N LEU A 75 1.50 13.48 -11.31
CA LEU A 75 2.88 13.60 -10.81
C LEU A 75 3.73 14.50 -11.73
N ALA A 76 3.63 14.31 -13.04
CA ALA A 76 4.36 15.13 -14.01
C ALA A 76 3.91 16.60 -13.96
N LEU A 77 2.59 16.85 -13.93
CA LEU A 77 2.04 18.20 -13.78
C LEU A 77 2.50 18.85 -12.47
N TYR A 78 2.53 18.08 -11.38
CA TYR A 78 3.03 18.55 -10.09
C TYR A 78 4.51 18.96 -10.13
N LEU A 79 5.35 18.15 -10.79
CA LEU A 79 6.77 18.50 -10.99
C LEU A 79 6.95 19.72 -11.89
N ILE A 80 6.15 19.86 -12.95
CA ILE A 80 6.18 21.04 -13.83
C ILE A 80 5.77 22.28 -13.03
N LEU A 81 4.66 22.21 -12.28
CA LEU A 81 4.17 23.32 -11.46
C LEU A 81 5.20 23.72 -10.39
N GLY A 82 5.79 22.75 -9.70
CA GLY A 82 6.89 22.96 -8.77
C GLY A 82 8.06 23.65 -9.45
N THR A 83 8.52 23.11 -10.59
CA THR A 83 9.63 23.67 -11.35
C THR A 83 9.36 25.10 -11.78
N THR A 84 8.16 25.42 -12.28
CA THR A 84 7.78 26.79 -12.66
C THR A 84 7.74 27.72 -11.45
N CYS A 85 7.22 27.27 -10.30
CA CYS A 85 7.18 28.04 -9.07
C CYS A 85 8.60 28.36 -8.56
N PHE A 86 9.47 27.35 -8.47
CA PHE A 86 10.87 27.53 -8.07
C PHE A 86 11.72 28.26 -9.11
N TYR A 87 11.37 28.17 -10.39
CA TYR A 87 12.00 28.95 -11.46
C TYR A 87 11.75 30.45 -11.24
N PHE A 88 10.50 30.83 -10.91
CA PHE A 88 10.14 32.23 -10.64
C PHE A 88 10.81 32.75 -9.37
N VAL A 89 10.83 31.91 -8.33
CA VAL A 89 11.41 32.21 -7.03
C VAL A 89 12.95 32.11 -7.01
N ARG A 90 13.58 31.68 -8.13
CA ARG A 90 15.02 31.41 -8.21
C ARG A 90 15.89 32.59 -7.79
N HIS A 91 15.44 33.81 -8.01
CA HIS A 91 16.18 35.02 -7.65
C HIS A 91 16.52 35.09 -6.14
N GLN A 92 15.80 34.34 -5.30
CA GLN A 92 15.96 34.28 -3.84
C GLN A 92 16.59 32.97 -3.34
N ILE A 93 17.20 32.16 -4.22
CA ILE A 93 17.86 30.90 -3.86
C ILE A 93 19.38 31.12 -3.80
N VAL A 94 20.03 30.61 -2.75
CA VAL A 94 21.49 30.67 -2.60
C VAL A 94 22.06 29.26 -2.85
N GLY A 95 23.06 29.13 -3.73
CA GLY A 95 23.65 27.84 -4.08
C GLY A 95 24.54 27.89 -5.33
N LYS A 96 25.26 26.80 -5.60
CA LYS A 96 26.10 26.66 -6.81
C LYS A 96 25.20 26.51 -8.03
N ARG A 97 25.19 27.52 -8.90
CA ARG A 97 24.30 27.58 -10.07
C ARG A 97 24.99 27.00 -11.30
N THR A 98 24.30 26.10 -12.00
CA THR A 98 24.72 25.67 -13.34
C THR A 98 23.71 26.13 -14.37
N TYR A 99 22.54 25.47 -14.40
CA TYR A 99 21.46 25.79 -15.30
C TYR A 99 20.19 25.99 -14.49
N ALA A 100 19.74 27.23 -14.53
CA ALA A 100 18.39 27.69 -14.25
C ALA A 100 17.30 26.61 -14.05
N ILE A 101 16.97 25.89 -15.13
CA ILE A 101 15.87 24.93 -15.18
C ILE A 101 16.27 23.61 -14.50
N LEU A 102 17.50 23.13 -14.73
CA LEU A 102 18.00 21.91 -14.09
C LEU A 102 18.03 22.06 -12.58
N ASP A 103 18.51 23.19 -12.06
CA ASP A 103 18.58 23.46 -10.62
C ASP A 103 17.17 23.40 -9.97
N ALA A 104 16.15 23.93 -10.67
CA ALA A 104 14.77 23.92 -10.18
C ALA A 104 14.15 22.51 -10.23
N VAL A 105 14.32 21.78 -11.34
CA VAL A 105 13.85 20.38 -11.47
C VAL A 105 14.54 19.49 -10.44
N TYR A 106 15.86 19.66 -10.28
CA TYR A 106 16.65 18.92 -9.29
C TYR A 106 16.14 19.18 -7.88
N PHE A 107 15.94 20.44 -7.50
CA PHE A 107 15.37 20.79 -6.20
C PHE A 107 14.00 20.12 -6.01
N CYS A 108 13.08 20.25 -6.97
CA CYS A 108 11.75 19.62 -6.89
C CYS A 108 11.83 18.10 -6.70
N ILE A 109 12.67 17.40 -7.47
CA ILE A 109 12.80 15.95 -7.39
C ILE A 109 13.40 15.56 -6.03
N VAL A 110 14.53 16.14 -5.63
CA VAL A 110 15.25 15.82 -4.39
C VAL A 110 14.41 16.11 -3.15
N THR A 111 13.62 17.18 -3.17
CA THR A 111 12.70 17.53 -2.09
C THR A 111 11.50 16.58 -2.05
N MET A 112 10.89 16.26 -3.20
CA MET A 112 9.72 15.38 -3.26
C MET A 112 10.06 13.92 -2.92
N THR A 113 11.25 13.46 -3.29
CA THR A 113 11.77 12.14 -2.91
C THR A 113 12.35 12.12 -1.49
N THR A 114 12.27 13.24 -0.76
CA THR A 114 12.78 13.38 0.61
C THR A 114 14.28 13.09 0.76
N VAL A 115 15.04 13.18 -0.34
CA VAL A 115 16.50 12.99 -0.31
C VAL A 115 17.18 14.20 0.34
N GLY A 116 16.78 15.42 -0.04
CA GLY A 116 17.12 16.66 0.65
C GLY A 116 18.62 16.96 0.84
N TYR A 117 19.43 16.96 -0.23
CA TYR A 117 20.88 17.22 -0.13
C TYR A 117 21.25 18.58 0.50
N GLY A 118 20.40 19.60 0.36
CA GLY A 118 20.61 20.91 0.98
C GLY A 118 21.67 21.79 0.29
N ASP A 119 22.04 21.47 -0.94
CA ASP A 119 22.95 22.24 -1.80
C ASP A 119 22.31 23.49 -2.44
N LEU A 120 20.99 23.44 -2.64
CA LEU A 120 20.14 24.54 -3.07
C LEU A 120 19.09 24.79 -2.00
N VAL A 121 19.14 25.96 -1.35
CA VAL A 121 18.22 26.29 -0.26
C VAL A 121 17.54 27.64 -0.52
N PRO A 122 16.21 27.74 -0.37
CA PRO A 122 15.51 29.02 -0.40
C PRO A 122 16.01 29.91 0.75
N ASP A 123 16.42 31.16 0.46
CA ASP A 123 16.91 32.07 1.48
C ASP A 123 15.77 32.89 2.12
N SER A 124 14.81 33.31 1.30
CA SER A 124 13.67 34.15 1.71
C SER A 124 12.58 33.37 2.46
N ALA A 125 11.95 34.02 3.44
CA ALA A 125 10.89 33.44 4.27
C ALA A 125 9.68 32.93 3.45
N GLU A 126 9.25 33.67 2.44
CA GLU A 126 8.14 33.29 1.57
C GLU A 126 8.43 31.99 0.82
N THR A 127 9.67 31.86 0.38
CA THR A 127 10.17 30.77 -0.45
C THR A 127 10.35 29.49 0.37
N LYS A 128 10.71 29.64 1.66
CA LYS A 128 10.72 28.55 2.64
C LYS A 128 9.31 28.05 2.93
N LEU A 129 8.33 28.95 3.11
CA LEU A 129 6.94 28.55 3.34
C LEU A 129 6.35 27.80 2.14
N LEU A 130 6.60 28.30 0.92
CA LEU A 130 6.21 27.61 -0.31
C LEU A 130 6.87 26.23 -0.42
N ALA A 131 8.17 26.13 -0.11
CA ALA A 131 8.87 24.85 -0.10
C ALA A 131 8.28 23.87 0.91
N CYS A 132 7.95 24.32 2.13
CA CYS A 132 7.28 23.49 3.11
C CYS A 132 5.92 22.97 2.61
N ALA A 133 5.07 23.85 2.07
CA ALA A 133 3.77 23.46 1.52
C ALA A 133 3.91 22.47 0.34
N PHE A 134 4.92 22.67 -0.50
CA PHE A 134 5.27 21.77 -1.60
C PHE A 134 5.75 20.41 -1.08
N VAL A 135 6.50 20.34 0.02
CA VAL A 135 6.92 19.03 0.58
C VAL A 135 5.70 18.25 1.05
N PHE A 136 4.81 18.89 1.82
CA PHE A 136 3.62 18.22 2.37
C PHE A 136 2.69 17.69 1.27
N SER A 137 2.41 18.51 0.26
CA SER A 137 1.56 18.08 -0.87
C SER A 137 2.27 17.05 -1.77
N GLY A 138 3.58 17.22 -1.99
CA GLY A 138 4.40 16.31 -2.79
C GLY A 138 4.50 14.91 -2.18
N MET A 139 4.64 14.82 -0.85
CA MET A 139 4.66 13.54 -0.13
C MET A 139 3.37 12.74 -0.31
N ALA A 140 2.21 13.41 -0.29
CA ALA A 140 0.94 12.73 -0.54
C ALA A 140 0.87 12.18 -1.98
N ILE A 141 1.30 12.97 -2.97
CA ILE A 141 1.26 12.58 -4.38
C ILE A 141 2.25 11.44 -4.68
N ILE A 142 3.48 11.52 -4.18
CA ILE A 142 4.48 10.44 -4.39
C ILE A 142 4.05 9.15 -3.70
N ALA A 143 3.41 9.22 -2.52
CA ALA A 143 2.87 8.04 -1.86
C ALA A 143 1.82 7.34 -2.72
N LEU A 144 0.87 8.11 -3.30
CA LEU A 144 -0.13 7.57 -4.22
C LEU A 144 0.48 6.98 -5.48
N PHE A 145 1.51 7.63 -6.04
CA PHE A 145 2.24 7.12 -7.19
C PHE A 145 2.94 5.80 -6.85
N LEU A 146 3.63 5.73 -5.72
CA LEU A 146 4.38 4.55 -5.30
C LEU A 146 3.45 3.37 -5.01
N SER A 147 2.30 3.60 -4.36
CA SER A 147 1.29 2.54 -4.16
C SER A 147 0.81 1.97 -5.48
N LYS A 148 0.46 2.83 -6.45
CA LYS A 148 -0.02 2.37 -7.77
C LYS A 148 1.07 1.74 -8.63
N ALA A 149 2.31 2.20 -8.49
CA ALA A 149 3.45 1.54 -9.11
C ALA A 149 3.67 0.15 -8.52
N ALA A 150 3.58 -0.01 -7.20
CA ALA A 150 3.72 -1.30 -6.53
C ALA A 150 2.61 -2.28 -6.97
N ASP A 151 1.34 -1.86 -6.94
CA ASP A 151 0.20 -2.68 -7.40
C ASP A 151 0.41 -3.15 -8.85
N TYR A 152 0.84 -2.23 -9.73
CA TYR A 152 1.12 -2.54 -11.13
C TYR A 152 2.26 -3.56 -11.30
N LEU A 153 3.33 -3.42 -10.50
CA LEU A 153 4.45 -4.37 -10.53
C LEU A 153 4.01 -5.77 -10.07
N VAL A 154 3.22 -5.85 -9.01
CA VAL A 154 2.70 -7.12 -8.48
C VAL A 154 1.79 -7.79 -9.51
N GLU A 155 0.84 -7.06 -10.10
CA GLU A 155 -0.07 -7.63 -11.11
C GLU A 155 0.69 -8.14 -12.35
N LYS A 156 1.77 -7.45 -12.75
CA LYS A 156 2.64 -7.93 -13.83
C LYS A 156 3.41 -9.19 -13.45
N GLN A 157 3.88 -9.30 -12.22
CA GLN A 157 4.55 -10.51 -11.72
C GLN A 157 3.59 -11.70 -11.71
N GLU A 158 2.36 -11.52 -11.23
CA GLU A 158 1.33 -12.57 -11.22
C GLU A 158 0.99 -13.05 -12.63
N VAL A 159 0.76 -12.13 -13.58
CA VAL A 159 0.43 -12.51 -14.96
C VAL A 159 1.58 -13.24 -15.65
N LEU A 160 2.84 -12.84 -15.41
CA LEU A 160 4.00 -13.53 -15.96
C LEU A 160 4.15 -14.94 -15.37
N LEU A 161 3.93 -15.09 -14.06
CA LEU A 161 3.99 -16.38 -13.39
C LEU A 161 2.89 -17.33 -13.88
N VAL A 162 1.65 -16.84 -14.00
CA VAL A 162 0.52 -17.64 -14.52
C VAL A 162 0.78 -18.07 -15.96
N LYS A 163 1.29 -17.18 -16.82
CA LYS A 163 1.65 -17.53 -18.20
C LYS A 163 2.78 -18.56 -18.26
N ALA A 164 3.79 -18.46 -17.40
CA ALA A 164 4.88 -19.42 -17.34
C ALA A 164 4.40 -20.82 -16.90
N LEU A 165 3.49 -20.90 -15.92
CA LEU A 165 2.90 -22.17 -15.48
C LEU A 165 2.06 -22.83 -16.59
N HIS A 166 1.20 -22.07 -17.26
CA HIS A 166 0.41 -22.59 -18.39
C HIS A 166 1.28 -23.01 -19.57
N TYR A 167 2.36 -22.27 -19.85
CA TYR A 167 3.31 -22.65 -20.89
C TYR A 167 3.97 -23.99 -20.58
N ARG A 168 4.40 -24.24 -19.33
CA ARG A 168 4.96 -25.53 -18.93
C ARG A 168 3.94 -26.68 -19.03
N ALA A 169 2.70 -26.47 -18.61
CA ALA A 169 1.65 -27.48 -18.71
C ALA A 169 1.34 -27.85 -20.18
N LYS A 170 1.32 -26.87 -21.08
CA LYS A 170 1.09 -27.10 -22.51
C LYS A 170 2.23 -27.89 -23.17
N VAL A 171 3.48 -27.61 -22.79
CA VAL A 171 4.64 -28.36 -23.29
C VAL A 171 4.63 -29.80 -22.80
N ALA A 172 4.29 -30.03 -21.53
CA ALA A 172 4.17 -31.39 -20.98
C ALA A 172 3.10 -32.23 -21.71
N SER A 173 1.94 -31.64 -22.03
CA SER A 173 0.86 -32.34 -22.76
C SER A 173 1.21 -32.68 -24.21
N ASN A 174 2.04 -31.88 -24.88
CA ASN A 174 2.42 -32.12 -26.29
C ASN A 174 3.56 -33.15 -26.45
N SER A 175 4.11 -33.65 -25.34
CA SER A 175 5.24 -34.58 -25.33
C SER A 175 4.83 -36.03 -25.03
N CYS A 176 3.53 -36.29 -24.87
CA CYS A 176 2.90 -37.62 -24.78
C CYS A 176 2.06 -37.87 -26.04
#